data_AF-A0A662SI03-F1
#
_entry.id   AF-A0A662SI03-F1
#
_cell.length_a   1.000
_cell.length_b   1.000
_cell.length_c   1.000
_cell.angle_alpha   90.00
_cell.angle_beta   90.00
_cell.angle_gamma   90.00
#
_symmetry.space_group_name_H-M   'P 1'
#
loop_
_entity.id
_entity.type
_entity.pdbx_description
1 polymer ?
#
loop_
_entity_poly.entity_id
_entity_poly.type
_entity_poly.pdbx_seq_one_letter_code
_entity_poly.pdbx_strand_id
1 'polypeptide(L)'
;MSHKNSLRAHRSVERSFLVAAILNTTGISFLANLDQVLIMPFETARKTFSTGKTVSAIMARVEDSSIVEEVSKEIEEMHGEQVTVFSVKIILDAINEVVGILNLVLGGIATISLFVAGIGILNTMLITVIERTREIGILKAIGAKR
;
A
#
# COMPACT_ATOMS: atom_id res chain seq x y z
N MET A 1 52.77 3.15 -18.78
CA MET A 1 52.20 1.80 -19.02
C MET A 1 52.43 0.99 -17.76
N SER A 2 51.54 0.97 -16.76
CA SER A 2 50.15 0.45 -16.70
C SER A 2 50.07 -1.07 -16.84
N HIS A 3 50.10 -1.77 -15.70
CA HIS A 3 49.25 -2.91 -15.32
C HIS A 3 49.72 -3.43 -13.95
N LYS A 4 49.20 -2.92 -12.82
CA LYS A 4 47.93 -3.33 -12.20
C LYS A 4 47.94 -4.81 -11.80
N ASN A 5 48.69 -5.14 -10.75
CA ASN A 5 48.55 -6.40 -10.03
C ASN A 5 47.77 -6.14 -8.73
N SER A 6 46.47 -5.86 -8.90
CA SER A 6 45.52 -5.63 -7.81
C SER A 6 44.82 -6.95 -7.47
N LEU A 7 45.46 -7.79 -6.68
CA LEU A 7 44.79 -8.89 -5.97
C LEU A 7 45.27 -8.86 -4.51
N ARG A 8 44.95 -7.76 -3.82
CA ARG A 8 44.94 -7.78 -2.35
C ARG A 8 43.76 -8.65 -1.93
N ALA A 9 44.11 -9.81 -1.39
CA ALA A 9 43.22 -10.78 -0.77
C ALA A 9 42.04 -10.11 -0.07
N HIS A 10 40.83 -10.36 -0.56
CA HIS A 10 39.64 -10.30 0.30
C HIS A 10 39.82 -11.43 1.32
N ARG A 11 40.38 -11.09 2.49
CA ARG A 11 40.41 -12.00 3.64
C ARG A 11 38.96 -12.19 4.06
N SER A 12 38.30 -13.24 3.56
CA SER A 12 36.98 -13.64 4.04
C SER A 12 37.13 -14.01 5.51
N VAL A 13 36.57 -13.16 6.38
CA VAL A 13 36.50 -13.46 7.81
C VAL A 13 35.32 -14.41 7.96
N GLU A 14 35.57 -15.72 7.84
CA GLU A 14 34.56 -16.74 8.09
C GLU A 14 34.31 -16.84 9.60
N ARG A 15 33.04 -16.74 9.99
CA ARG A 15 32.60 -16.92 11.37
C ARG A 15 31.36 -17.80 11.39
N SER A 16 31.33 -18.74 12.32
CA SER A 16 30.20 -19.63 12.53
C SER A 16 29.25 -19.05 13.57
N PHE A 17 27.96 -19.10 13.30
CA PHE A 17 26.90 -18.72 14.23
C PHE A 17 25.92 -19.88 14.38
N LEU A 18 25.36 -20.03 15.58
CA LEU A 18 24.27 -20.96 15.82
C LEU A 18 22.96 -20.30 15.37
N VAL A 19 22.19 -20.99 14.54
CA VAL A 19 20.86 -20.54 14.11
C VAL A 19 19.87 -20.84 15.23
N ALA A 20 19.32 -19.79 15.85
CA ALA A 20 18.34 -19.93 16.92
C ALA A 20 16.91 -20.16 16.39
N ALA A 21 16.55 -19.51 15.27
CA ALA A 21 15.23 -19.59 14.67
C ALA A 21 15.28 -19.18 13.19
N ILE A 22 14.26 -19.60 12.43
CA ILE A 22 14.00 -19.17 11.06
C ILE A 22 12.66 -18.43 11.07
N LEU A 23 12.62 -17.23 10.47
CA LEU A 23 11.40 -16.43 10.37
C LEU A 23 10.49 -17.01 9.27
N ASN A 24 9.18 -16.89 9.44
CA ASN A 24 8.24 -17.20 8.37
C ASN A 24 8.46 -16.22 7.21
N THR A 25 8.32 -16.73 5.99
CA THR A 25 8.38 -15.92 4.78
C THR A 25 7.23 -14.91 4.79
N THR A 26 7.53 -13.64 5.00
CA THR A 26 6.58 -12.54 4.90
C THR A 26 6.41 -12.06 3.46
N GLY A 27 7.29 -12.52 2.56
CA GLY A 27 7.32 -12.12 1.16
C GLY A 27 7.95 -10.74 0.98
N ILE A 28 8.08 -10.32 -0.28
CA ILE A 28 8.61 -9.01 -0.62
C ILE A 28 7.63 -7.95 -0.11
N SER A 29 8.00 -7.29 0.99
CA SER A 29 7.31 -6.07 1.43
C SER A 29 7.85 -4.91 0.61
N PHE A 30 7.00 -3.95 0.25
CA PHE A 30 7.38 -2.78 -0.57
C PHE A 30 8.59 -2.01 0.00
N LEU A 31 8.79 -2.10 1.31
CA LEU A 31 9.86 -1.44 2.06
C LEU A 31 11.16 -2.26 2.15
N ALA A 32 11.06 -3.59 2.23
CA ALA A 32 12.22 -4.45 2.46
C ALA A 32 11.92 -5.91 2.10
N ASN A 33 12.93 -6.60 1.57
CA ASN A 33 12.91 -8.04 1.45
C ASN A 33 13.41 -8.65 2.77
N LEU A 34 12.47 -9.01 3.64
CA LEU A 34 12.77 -9.58 4.96
C LEU A 34 13.23 -11.04 4.89
N ASP A 35 13.05 -11.71 3.74
CA ASP A 35 13.40 -13.13 3.56
C ASP A 35 14.92 -13.35 3.39
N GLN A 36 15.68 -12.28 3.12
CA GLN A 36 17.15 -12.32 3.01
C GLN A 36 17.87 -11.58 4.15
N VAL A 37 17.17 -11.31 5.26
CA VAL A 37 17.73 -10.59 6.40
C VAL A 37 18.20 -11.56 7.48
N LEU A 38 19.42 -11.32 7.99
CA LEU A 38 19.94 -12.01 9.16
C LEU A 38 19.77 -11.11 10.38
N ILE A 39 19.02 -11.58 11.37
CA ILE A 39 18.81 -10.87 12.63
C ILE A 39 19.75 -11.43 13.68
N MET A 40 20.49 -10.54 14.34
CA MET A 40 21.36 -10.90 15.44
C MET A 40 21.35 -9.81 16.52
N PRO A 41 21.66 -10.14 17.79
CA PRO A 41 21.75 -9.15 18.85
C PRO A 41 22.79 -8.07 18.54
N PHE A 42 22.44 -6.80 18.79
CA PHE A 42 23.29 -5.64 18.51
C PHE A 42 24.68 -5.76 19.14
N GLU A 43 24.74 -6.23 20.39
CA GLU A 43 26.00 -6.46 21.12
C GLU A 43 26.91 -7.47 20.42
N THR A 44 26.33 -8.55 19.87
CA THR A 44 27.05 -9.57 19.12
C THR A 44 27.55 -9.01 17.79
N ALA A 45 26.71 -8.26 17.07
CA ALA A 45 27.10 -7.61 15.81
C ALA A 45 28.27 -6.64 16.03
N ARG A 46 28.15 -5.76 17.04
CA ARG A 46 29.17 -4.75 17.35
C ARG A 46 30.54 -5.36 17.65
N LYS A 47 30.59 -6.39 18.51
CA LYS A 47 31.83 -7.11 18.85
C LYS A 47 32.40 -7.89 17.65
N THR A 48 31.54 -8.45 16.81
CA THR A 48 31.95 -9.30 15.68
C THR A 48 32.50 -8.50 14.52
N PHE A 49 31.82 -7.41 14.15
CA PHE A 49 32.15 -6.60 12.98
C PHE A 49 33.05 -5.40 13.30
N SER A 50 33.41 -5.22 14.57
CA SER A 50 34.20 -4.07 15.04
C SER A 50 33.60 -2.73 14.61
N THR A 51 32.29 -2.70 14.38
CA THR A 51 31.54 -1.46 14.19
C THR A 51 31.65 -0.69 15.50
N GLY A 52 31.98 0.60 15.43
CA GLY A 52 32.09 1.44 16.61
C GLY A 52 30.73 1.65 17.32
N LYS A 53 30.54 2.81 17.95
CA LYS A 53 29.24 3.17 18.53
C LYS A 53 28.21 3.66 17.49
N THR A 54 28.53 3.58 16.20
CA THR A 54 27.69 4.11 15.12
C THR A 54 26.63 3.10 14.71
N VAL A 55 25.40 3.58 14.53
CA VAL A 55 24.25 2.80 14.09
C VAL A 55 23.78 3.36 12.75
N SER A 56 23.46 2.49 11.79
CA SER A 56 23.02 2.91 10.46
C SER A 56 21.56 3.36 10.41
N ALA A 57 20.70 2.76 11.24
CA ALA A 57 19.29 3.12 11.35
C ALA A 57 18.74 2.74 12.73
N ILE A 58 17.87 3.58 13.28
CA ILE A 58 17.14 3.30 14.52
C ILE A 58 15.67 3.17 14.15
N MET A 59 15.06 2.06 14.52
CA MET A 59 13.61 1.84 14.36
C MET A 59 12.92 2.14 15.68
N ALA A 60 12.08 3.18 15.70
CA ALA A 60 11.18 3.45 16.80
C ALA A 60 9.79 2.94 16.44
N ARG A 61 9.12 2.30 17.40
CA ARG A 61 7.72 1.89 17.26
C ARG A 61 6.87 2.81 18.13
N VAL A 62 5.87 3.40 17.51
CA VAL A 62 4.84 4.20 18.19
C VAL A 62 3.57 3.35 18.21
N GLU A 63 2.92 3.24 19.37
CA GLU A 63 1.68 2.46 19.52
C GLU A 63 0.51 3.19 18.86
N ASP A 64 0.46 4.51 19.00
CA ASP A 64 -0.57 5.35 18.40
C ASP A 64 -0.08 5.96 17.09
N SER A 65 -0.76 5.62 15.99
CA SER A 65 -0.43 6.16 14.66
C SER A 65 -0.73 7.66 14.51
N SER A 66 -1.59 8.24 15.36
CA SER A 66 -1.98 9.64 15.28
C SER A 66 -0.85 10.58 15.69
N ILE A 67 -0.05 10.18 16.69
CA ILE A 67 1.07 10.98 17.22
C ILE A 67 2.37 10.77 16.43
N VAL A 68 2.43 9.83 15.48
CA VAL A 68 3.66 9.52 14.71
C VAL A 68 4.23 10.76 14.05
N GLU A 69 3.38 11.68 13.59
CA GLU A 69 3.80 12.88 12.88
C GLU A 69 4.36 13.95 13.82
N GLU A 70 3.73 14.11 14.98
CA GLU A 70 4.21 14.97 16.07
C GLU A 70 5.56 14.45 16.59
N VAL A 71 5.67 13.16 16.87
CA VAL A 71 6.90 12.51 17.35
C VAL A 71 7.99 12.57 16.29
N SER A 72 7.67 12.38 15.01
CA SER A 72 8.67 12.48 13.93
C SER A 72 9.25 13.89 13.87
N LYS A 73 8.39 14.90 13.95
CA LYS A 73 8.80 16.30 13.95
C LYS A 73 9.61 16.66 15.19
N GLU A 74 9.23 16.18 16.36
CA GLU A 74 9.99 16.39 17.60
C GLU A 74 11.39 15.78 17.53
N ILE A 75 11.52 14.58 16.94
CA ILE A 75 12.82 13.92 16.73
C ILE A 75 13.70 14.72 15.76
N GLU A 76 13.12 15.23 14.66
CA GLU A 76 13.83 16.09 13.70
C GLU A 76 14.27 17.41 14.35
N GLU A 77 13.42 18.03 15.18
CA GLU A 77 13.76 19.26 15.91
C GLU A 77 14.87 19.02 16.95
N MET A 78 14.83 17.89 17.66
CA MET A 78 15.85 17.54 18.66
C MET A 78 17.21 17.16 18.07
N HIS A 79 17.27 16.60 16.86
CA HIS A 79 18.50 16.08 16.26
C HIS A 79 18.99 16.88 15.04
N GLY A 80 18.22 17.87 14.60
CA GLY A 80 18.51 18.71 13.44
C GLY A 80 18.58 17.91 12.13
N GLU A 81 19.21 18.49 11.09
CA GLU A 81 19.37 17.85 9.76
C GLU A 81 20.25 16.58 9.74
N GLN A 82 20.74 16.11 10.90
CA GLN A 82 21.60 14.92 10.98
C GLN A 82 20.81 13.60 10.93
N VAL A 83 19.49 13.65 11.11
CA VAL A 83 18.61 12.48 11.11
C VAL A 83 17.44 12.73 10.18
N THR A 84 17.28 11.86 9.19
CA THR A 84 16.05 11.80 8.39
C THR A 84 15.09 10.85 9.06
N VAL A 85 13.94 11.35 9.52
CA VAL A 85 12.91 10.49 10.10
C VAL A 85 12.05 9.93 8.96
N PHE A 86 12.07 8.62 8.82
CA PHE A 86 11.25 7.93 7.83
C PHE A 86 10.10 7.21 8.53
N SER A 87 8.89 7.74 8.40
CA SER A 87 7.70 7.10 8.96
C SER A 87 7.00 6.23 7.92
N VAL A 88 6.59 5.03 8.31
CA VAL A 88 5.79 4.13 7.46
C VAL A 88 4.43 4.77 7.12
N LYS A 89 3.94 5.67 7.98
CA LYS A 89 2.67 6.39 7.81
C LYS A 89 2.65 7.22 6.51
N ILE A 90 3.75 7.90 6.16
CA ILE A 90 3.84 8.70 4.92
C ILE A 90 3.54 7.86 3.68
N ILE A 91 4.05 6.61 3.62
CA ILE A 91 3.78 5.71 2.49
C ILE A 91 2.31 5.27 2.50
N LEU A 92 1.77 4.93 3.68
CA LEU A 92 0.38 4.51 3.80
C LEU A 92 -0.58 5.62 3.37
N ASP A 93 -0.30 6.86 3.76
CA ASP A 93 -1.10 8.02 3.40
C ASP A 93 -1.07 8.27 1.89
N ALA A 94 0.10 8.18 1.25
CA ALA A 94 0.23 8.28 -0.20
C ALA A 94 -0.56 7.18 -0.94
N ILE A 95 -0.53 5.94 -0.44
CA ILE A 95 -1.33 4.84 -1.00
C ILE A 95 -2.83 5.13 -0.83
N ASN A 96 -3.25 5.56 0.36
CA ASN A 96 -4.64 5.88 0.66
C ASN A 96 -5.17 7.03 -0.21
N GLU A 97 -4.34 8.03 -0.50
CA GLU A 97 -4.69 9.13 -1.40
C GLU A 97 -4.97 8.61 -2.82
N VAL A 98 -4.05 7.80 -3.37
CA VAL A 98 -4.22 7.21 -4.71
C VAL A 98 -5.45 6.31 -4.77
N VAL A 99 -5.65 5.46 -3.77
CA VAL A 99 -6.84 4.59 -3.67
C VAL A 99 -8.12 5.44 -3.54
N GLY A 100 -8.08 6.53 -2.80
CA GLY A 100 -9.19 7.48 -2.67
C GLY A 100 -9.59 8.08 -4.01
N ILE A 101 -8.60 8.54 -4.80
CA ILE A 101 -8.83 9.07 -6.14
C ILE A 101 -9.43 7.99 -7.06
N LEU A 102 -8.89 6.77 -7.04
CA LEU A 102 -9.42 5.66 -7.81
C LEU A 102 -10.87 5.36 -7.45
N ASN A 103 -11.19 5.32 -6.16
CA ASN A 103 -12.56 5.10 -5.68
C ASN A 103 -13.52 6.21 -6.12
N LEU A 104 -13.09 7.47 -6.11
CA LEU A 104 -13.90 8.59 -6.60
C LEU A 104 -14.19 8.46 -8.10
N VAL A 105 -13.17 8.14 -8.89
CA VAL A 105 -13.32 7.95 -10.34
C VAL A 105 -14.24 6.77 -10.65
N LEU A 106 -13.99 5.62 -10.03
CA LEU A 106 -14.79 4.42 -10.22
C LEU A 106 -16.24 4.62 -9.74
N GLY A 107 -16.43 5.26 -8.59
CA GLY A 107 -17.74 5.62 -8.05
C GLY A 107 -18.49 6.59 -8.96
N GLY A 108 -17.79 7.58 -9.53
CA GLY A 108 -18.35 8.51 -10.49
C GLY A 108 -18.82 7.80 -11.77
N ILE A 109 -17.97 6.96 -12.36
CA ILE A 109 -18.32 6.17 -13.55
C ILE A 109 -19.48 5.22 -13.25
N ALA A 110 -19.47 4.54 -12.10
CA ALA A 110 -20.54 3.64 -11.67
C ALA A 110 -21.89 4.39 -11.54
N THR A 111 -21.87 5.59 -10.96
CA THR A 111 -23.07 6.43 -10.79
C THR A 111 -23.63 6.86 -12.14
N ILE A 112 -22.78 7.35 -13.05
CA ILE A 112 -23.19 7.74 -14.41
C ILE A 112 -23.74 6.53 -15.17
N SER A 113 -23.06 5.38 -15.09
CA SER A 113 -23.47 4.15 -15.77
C SER A 113 -24.83 3.67 -15.28
N LEU A 114 -25.06 3.69 -13.97
CA LEU A 114 -26.34 3.35 -13.38
C LEU A 114 -27.45 4.31 -13.82
N PHE A 115 -27.15 5.61 -13.88
CA PHE A 115 -28.12 6.62 -14.28
C PHE A 115 -28.53 6.47 -15.75
N VAL A 116 -27.57 6.28 -16.66
CA VAL A 116 -27.81 6.06 -18.08
C VAL A 116 -28.59 4.76 -18.32
N ALA A 117 -28.23 3.67 -17.63
CA ALA A 117 -28.97 2.42 -17.68
C ALA A 117 -30.42 2.60 -17.20
N GLY A 118 -30.63 3.35 -16.11
CA GLY A 118 -31.96 3.67 -15.59
C GLY A 118 -32.83 4.40 -16.61
N ILE A 119 -32.30 5.44 -17.26
CA ILE A 119 -33.02 6.17 -18.32
C ILE A 119 -33.35 5.25 -19.50
N GLY A 120 -32.41 4.39 -19.91
CA GLY A 120 -32.63 3.43 -21.00
C GLY A 120 -33.75 2.43 -20.72
N ILE A 121 -33.77 1.89 -19.50
CA ILE A 121 -34.84 0.99 -19.04
C ILE A 121 -36.18 1.71 -19.02
N LEU A 122 -36.22 2.94 -18.48
CA LEU A 122 -37.44 3.75 -18.44
C LEU A 122 -37.99 4.03 -19.85
N ASN A 123 -37.13 4.38 -20.81
CA ASN A 123 -37.57 4.66 -22.17
C ASN A 123 -38.17 3.41 -22.83
N THR A 124 -37.51 2.27 -22.69
CA THR A 124 -38.01 0.99 -23.23
C THR A 124 -39.33 0.59 -22.56
N MET A 125 -39.40 0.69 -21.23
CA MET A 125 -40.59 0.34 -20.46
C MET A 125 -41.77 1.26 -20.78
N LEU A 126 -41.53 2.56 -20.98
CA LEU A 126 -42.57 3.53 -21.36
C LEU A 126 -43.18 3.18 -22.72
N ILE A 127 -42.35 2.89 -23.73
CA ILE A 127 -42.82 2.50 -25.06
C ILE A 127 -43.68 1.23 -24.96
N THR A 128 -43.19 0.20 -24.25
CA THR A 128 -43.95 -1.05 -24.05
C THR A 128 -45.29 -0.82 -23.36
N VAL A 129 -45.35 0.05 -22.34
CA VAL A 129 -46.62 0.37 -21.66
C VAL A 129 -47.56 1.15 -22.58
N ILE A 130 -47.05 2.08 -23.40
CA ILE A 130 -47.89 2.81 -24.36
C ILE A 130 -48.49 1.85 -25.39
N GLU A 131 -47.70 0.91 -25.91
CA GLU A 131 -48.19 -0.11 -26.84
C GLU A 131 -49.27 -0.98 -26.18
N ARG A 132 -49.00 -1.51 -24.97
CA ARG A 132 -49.95 -2.32 -24.23
C ARG A 132 -51.20 -1.54 -23.82
N THR A 133 -51.10 -0.26 -23.48
CA THR A 133 -52.27 0.56 -23.14
C THR A 133 -53.14 0.83 -24.36
N ARG A 134 -52.56 0.95 -25.56
CA ARG A 134 -53.32 1.03 -26.82
C ARG A 134 -54.04 -0.29 -27.12
N GLU A 135 -53.37 -1.42 -26.97
CA GLU A 135 -53.99 -2.76 -27.12
C GLU A 135 -55.15 -2.95 -26.13
N ILE A 136 -54.92 -2.65 -24.85
CA ILE A 136 -55.95 -2.71 -23.80
C ILE A 136 -57.10 -1.74 -24.10
N GLY A 137 -56.82 -0.56 -24.64
CA GLY A 137 -57.83 0.42 -25.04
C GLY A 137 -58.77 -0.12 -26.13
N ILE A 138 -58.22 -0.80 -27.13
CA ILE A 138 -59.01 -1.46 -28.18
C ILE A 138 -59.82 -2.62 -27.60
N LEU A 139 -59.23 -3.45 -26.75
CA LEU A 139 -59.93 -4.56 -26.08
C LEU A 139 -61.10 -4.08 -25.20
N LYS A 140 -60.92 -2.96 -24.48
CA LYS A 140 -61.99 -2.36 -23.68
C LYS A 140 -63.13 -1.81 -24.53
N ALA A 141 -62.84 -1.25 -25.71
CA ALA A 141 -63.85 -0.74 -26.63
C ALA A 141 -64.76 -1.86 -27.19
N ILE A 142 -64.25 -3.09 -27.32
CA ILE A 142 -65.03 -4.27 -27.71
C ILE A 142 -65.66 -5.02 -26.53
N GLY A 143 -65.65 -4.44 -25.32
CA GLY A 143 -66.38 -4.95 -24.17
C GLY A 143 -65.60 -5.88 -23.24
N ALA A 144 -64.27 -5.92 -23.32
CA ALA A 144 -63.46 -6.62 -22.32
C ALA A 144 -63.72 -6.02 -20.93
N LYS A 145 -64.26 -6.84 -20.01
CA LYS A 145 -64.35 -6.48 -18.58
C LYS A 145 -62.96 -6.41 -17.98
N ARG A 146 -62.81 -5.50 -17.01
CA ARG A 146 -61.56 -5.07 -16.36
C ARG A 146 -60.50 -6.15 -16.21
#